data_AF-A0A524CSZ6-F1
#
_entry.id   AF-A0A524CSZ6-F1
#
_cell.length_a   1.000
_cell.length_b   1.000
_cell.length_c   1.000
_cell.angle_alpha   90.00
_cell.angle_beta   90.00
_cell.angle_gamma   90.00
#
_symmetry.space_group_name_H-M   'P 1'
#
loop_
_entity.id
_entity.type
_entity.pdbx_description
1 polymer ?
#
loop_
_entity_poly.entity_id
_entity_poly.type
_entity_poly.pdbx_seq_one_letter_code
_entity_poly.pdbx_strand_id
1 'polypeptide(L)'
;MSDLSPRETAEKRGKDIKRDLDEIVTKLDQSAKSSEAWDSSVSENPEKWTQLKREISEKQKALKQLVTEKKAGRIGSEEFDTKYQEIQDELTKLEFAVYNMKLGTDVE
;
A
#
# COMPACT_ATOMS: atom_id res chain seq x y z
N MET A 1 -12.22 2.41 37.47
CA MET A 1 -10.83 2.45 36.98
C MET A 1 -10.49 1.06 36.49
N SER A 2 -10.36 0.89 35.18
CA SER A 2 -9.91 -0.36 34.57
C SER A 2 -8.80 0.02 33.60
N ASP A 3 -7.57 -0.01 34.10
CA ASP A 3 -6.35 0.13 33.32
C ASP A 3 -6.28 -1.04 32.32
N LEU A 4 -6.64 -0.75 31.06
CA LEU A 4 -6.47 -1.70 29.97
C LEU A 4 -4.97 -1.84 29.68
N SER A 5 -4.50 -3.08 29.67
CA SER A 5 -3.08 -3.40 29.54
C SER A 5 -2.56 -3.00 28.15
N PRO A 6 -1.32 -2.47 28.00
CA PRO A 6 -0.74 -2.02 26.72
C PRO A 6 -0.73 -3.09 25.61
N ARG A 7 -0.91 -4.36 25.97
CA ARG A 7 -0.97 -5.50 25.05
C ARG A 7 -2.34 -5.64 24.37
N GLU A 8 -3.43 -5.27 25.06
CA GLU A 8 -4.80 -5.36 24.53
C GLU A 8 -5.11 -4.25 23.52
N THR A 9 -4.46 -3.08 23.64
CA THR A 9 -4.60 -1.96 22.69
C THR A 9 -3.87 -2.22 21.37
N ALA A 10 -2.75 -2.96 21.38
CA ALA A 10 -2.02 -3.34 20.17
C ALA A 10 -2.78 -4.40 19.35
N GLU A 11 -3.40 -5.40 20.00
CA GLU A 11 -4.22 -6.41 19.32
C GLU A 11 -5.51 -5.82 18.73
N LYS A 12 -6.13 -4.85 19.42
CA LYS A 12 -7.27 -4.09 18.87
C LYS A 12 -6.88 -3.31 17.62
N ARG A 13 -5.79 -2.52 17.66
CA ARG A 13 -5.32 -1.78 16.46
C ARG A 13 -4.99 -2.72 15.29
N GLY A 14 -4.37 -3.87 15.56
CA GLY A 14 -4.08 -4.86 14.50
C GLY A 14 -5.34 -5.49 13.89
N LYS A 15 -6.41 -5.66 14.69
CA LYS A 15 -7.73 -6.10 14.19
C LYS A 15 -8.45 -5.02 13.41
N ASP A 16 -8.38 -3.77 13.86
CA ASP A 16 -9.01 -2.64 13.19
C ASP A 16 -8.38 -2.42 11.80
N ILE A 17 -7.04 -2.48 11.68
CA ILE A 17 -6.34 -2.40 10.39
C ILE A 17 -6.74 -3.53 9.44
N LYS A 18 -6.89 -4.77 9.94
CA LYS A 18 -7.32 -5.90 9.11
C LYS A 18 -8.76 -5.77 8.65
N ARG A 19 -9.65 -5.28 9.52
CA ARG A 19 -11.06 -5.04 9.20
C ARG A 19 -11.21 -3.94 8.15
N ASP A 20 -10.41 -2.88 8.25
CA ASP A 20 -10.41 -1.79 7.29
C ASP A 20 -9.89 -2.26 5.92
N LEU A 21 -8.87 -3.12 5.90
CA LEU A 21 -8.38 -3.76 4.67
C LEU A 21 -9.43 -4.68 4.02
N ASP A 22 -10.11 -5.53 4.80
CA ASP A 22 -11.16 -6.40 4.28
C ASP A 22 -12.39 -5.61 3.78
N GLU A 23 -12.77 -4.50 4.43
CA GLU A 23 -13.82 -3.60 3.94
C GLU A 23 -13.42 -2.90 2.63
N ILE A 24 -12.15 -2.53 2.47
CA ILE A 24 -11.63 -1.96 1.22
C ILE A 24 -11.64 -3.01 0.10
N VAL A 25 -11.22 -4.25 0.39
CA VAL A 25 -11.27 -5.37 -0.56
C VAL A 25 -12.71 -5.67 -0.98
N THR A 26 -13.65 -5.65 -0.04
CA THR A 26 -15.07 -5.90 -0.33
C THR A 26 -15.70 -4.77 -1.17
N LYS A 27 -15.32 -3.51 -0.91
CA LYS A 27 -15.73 -2.36 -1.74
C LYS A 27 -15.10 -2.39 -3.14
N LEU A 28 -13.88 -2.92 -3.28
CA LEU A 28 -13.23 -3.15 -4.57
C LEU A 28 -13.93 -4.24 -5.39
N ASP A 29 -14.57 -5.21 -4.73
CA ASP A 29 -15.29 -6.33 -5.37
C ASP A 29 -16.69 -5.94 -5.87
N GLN A 30 -17.32 -4.92 -5.26
CA GLN A 30 -18.58 -4.33 -5.75
C GLN A 30 -18.43 -3.51 -7.05
N SER A 31 -17.22 -3.39 -7.61
CA SER A 31 -16.89 -2.53 -8.75
C SER A 31 -17.05 -3.21 -10.13
N ALA A 32 -18.09 -4.03 -10.33
CA ALA A 32 -18.33 -4.72 -11.60
C ALA A 32 -18.43 -3.79 -12.83
N LYS A 33 -18.80 -2.50 -12.65
CA LYS A 33 -18.72 -1.45 -13.69
C LYS A 33 -17.34 -0.79 -13.83
N SER A 34 -16.52 -0.79 -12.78
CA SER A 34 -15.09 -0.41 -12.88
C SER A 34 -14.25 -1.51 -13.50
N SER A 35 -14.70 -2.77 -13.50
CA SER A 35 -13.95 -3.87 -14.10
C SER A 35 -13.82 -3.75 -15.63
N GLU A 36 -14.86 -3.27 -16.33
CA GLU A 36 -14.80 -3.01 -17.78
C GLU A 36 -13.92 -1.78 -18.10
N ALA A 37 -14.01 -0.71 -17.31
CA ALA A 37 -13.17 0.47 -17.44
C ALA A 37 -11.69 0.19 -17.13
N TRP A 38 -11.45 -0.69 -16.15
CA TRP A 38 -10.13 -1.20 -15.78
C TRP A 38 -9.52 -2.05 -16.89
N ASP A 39 -10.26 -3.05 -17.40
CA ASP A 39 -9.76 -3.90 -18.49
C ASP A 39 -9.47 -3.05 -19.72
N SER A 40 -10.29 -2.04 -20.00
CA SER A 40 -10.05 -1.10 -21.11
C SER A 40 -8.80 -0.24 -20.85
N SER A 41 -8.66 0.40 -19.70
CA SER A 41 -7.49 1.24 -19.36
C SER A 41 -6.17 0.45 -19.34
N VAL A 42 -6.19 -0.78 -18.81
CA VAL A 42 -5.02 -1.66 -18.77
C VAL A 42 -4.67 -2.15 -20.17
N SER A 43 -5.67 -2.46 -21.01
CA SER A 43 -5.46 -2.87 -22.40
C SER A 43 -5.01 -1.73 -23.30
N GLU A 44 -5.46 -0.50 -23.03
CA GLU A 44 -5.06 0.72 -23.74
C GLU A 44 -3.67 1.22 -23.33
N ASN A 45 -3.23 0.94 -22.10
CA ASN A 45 -1.94 1.39 -21.56
C ASN A 45 -1.13 0.27 -20.88
N PRO A 46 -0.80 -0.84 -21.59
CA PRO A 46 -0.14 -2.01 -21.00
C PRO A 46 1.29 -1.72 -20.52
N GLU A 47 1.98 -0.78 -21.18
CA GLU A 47 3.33 -0.34 -20.77
C GLU A 47 3.30 0.40 -19.45
N LYS A 48 2.39 1.38 -19.30
CA LYS A 48 2.19 2.14 -18.05
C LYS A 48 1.82 1.19 -16.90
N TRP A 49 0.97 0.20 -17.17
CA TRP A 49 0.62 -0.82 -16.19
C TRP A 49 1.81 -1.71 -15.78
N THR A 50 2.61 -2.15 -16.76
CA THR A 50 3.80 -2.95 -16.51
C THR A 50 4.84 -2.16 -15.70
N GLN A 51 4.99 -0.88 -16.02
CA GLN A 51 5.86 0.04 -15.29
C GLN A 51 5.38 0.22 -13.84
N LEU A 52 4.10 0.54 -13.62
CA LEU A 52 3.53 0.68 -12.27
C LEU A 52 3.74 -0.58 -11.43
N LYS A 53 3.46 -1.76 -12.00
CA LYS A 53 3.72 -3.05 -11.33
C LYS A 53 5.18 -3.21 -10.93
N ARG A 54 6.10 -2.86 -11.84
CA ARG A 54 7.54 -2.96 -11.59
C ARG A 54 7.95 -2.01 -10.46
N GLU A 55 7.54 -0.76 -10.52
CA GLU A 55 7.87 0.26 -9.51
C GLU A 55 7.33 -0.14 -8.13
N ILE A 56 6.08 -0.59 -8.04
CA ILE A 56 5.50 -1.09 -6.78
C ILE A 56 6.33 -2.27 -6.25
N SER A 57 6.70 -3.22 -7.11
CA SER A 57 7.51 -4.37 -6.72
C SER A 57 8.90 -3.97 -6.19
N GLU A 58 9.55 -3.02 -6.86
CA GLU A 58 10.84 -2.48 -6.45
C GLU A 58 10.75 -1.77 -5.09
N LYS A 59 9.72 -0.96 -4.85
CA LYS A 59 9.51 -0.29 -3.56
C LYS A 59 9.18 -1.27 -2.43
N GLN A 60 8.37 -2.30 -2.69
CA GLN A 60 8.13 -3.37 -1.73
C GLN A 60 9.39 -4.16 -1.39
N LYS A 61 10.28 -4.38 -2.37
CA LYS A 61 11.59 -5.01 -2.13
C LYS A 61 12.49 -4.11 -1.29
N ALA A 62 12.52 -2.81 -1.57
CA ALA A 62 13.27 -1.83 -0.79
C ALA A 62 12.79 -1.80 0.67
N LEU A 63 11.46 -1.84 0.90
CA LEU A 63 10.90 -1.90 2.25
C LEU A 63 11.34 -3.16 3.00
N LYS A 64 11.33 -4.32 2.34
CA LYS A 64 11.81 -5.58 2.92
C LYS A 64 13.30 -5.51 3.27
N GLN A 65 14.12 -4.92 2.39
CA GLN A 65 15.54 -4.71 2.64
C GLN A 65 15.76 -3.75 3.81
N LEU A 66 15.04 -2.63 3.88
CA LEU A 66 15.13 -1.67 4.97
C LEU A 66 14.84 -2.32 6.33
N VAL A 67 13.78 -3.13 6.41
CA VAL A 67 13.46 -3.90 7.63
C VAL A 67 14.57 -4.92 7.96
N THR A 68 15.17 -5.55 6.95
CA THR A 68 16.26 -6.50 7.15
C THR A 68 17.51 -5.81 7.68
N GLU A 69 17.87 -4.64 7.12
CA GLU A 69 19.01 -3.83 7.57
C GLU A 69 18.81 -3.30 8.98
N LYS A 70 17.60 -2.87 9.32
CA LYS A 70 17.25 -2.44 10.68
C LYS A 70 17.39 -3.59 11.68
N LYS A 71 16.88 -4.77 11.34
CA LYS A 71 17.02 -5.98 12.19
C LYS A 71 18.47 -6.42 12.33
N ALA A 72 19.29 -6.25 11.29
CA ALA A 72 20.72 -6.51 11.34
C ALA A 72 21.51 -5.43 12.08
N GLY A 73 20.87 -4.36 12.56
CA GLY A 73 21.52 -3.25 13.26
C GLY A 73 22.44 -2.41 12.37
N ARG A 74 22.31 -2.51 11.04
CA ARG A 74 23.16 -1.77 10.08
C ARG A 74 22.76 -0.30 9.95
N ILE A 75 21.51 0.02 10.28
CA ILE A 75 20.95 1.37 10.22
C ILE A 75 20.31 1.76 11.56
N GLY A 76 20.38 3.04 11.87
CA GLY A 76 19.79 3.65 13.06
C GLY A 76 18.26 3.65 13.05
N SER A 77 17.62 4.09 14.14
CA SER A 77 16.14 4.22 14.16
C SER A 77 15.69 5.41 13.33
N GLU A 78 16.37 6.54 13.47
CA GLU A 78 16.08 7.76 12.71
C GLU A 78 16.26 7.56 11.19
N GLU A 79 17.32 6.87 10.78
CA GLU A 79 17.55 6.52 9.37
C GLU A 79 16.48 5.56 8.84
N PHE A 80 16.05 4.59 9.66
CA PHE A 80 14.98 3.67 9.31
C PHE A 80 13.66 4.43 9.14
N ASP A 81 13.28 5.28 10.08
CA ASP A 81 12.01 6.01 10.07
C ASP A 81 11.93 6.94 8.86
N THR A 82 13.02 7.65 8.54
CA THR A 82 13.11 8.54 7.37
C THR A 82 12.91 7.74 6.07
N LYS A 83 13.71 6.69 5.85
CA LYS A 83 13.62 5.87 4.64
C LYS A 83 12.28 5.13 4.54
N TYR A 84 11.71 4.74 5.68
CA TYR A 84 10.42 4.07 5.74
C TYR A 84 9.30 5.01 5.27
N GLN A 85 9.29 6.26 5.74
CA GLN A 85 8.34 7.28 5.29
C GLN A 85 8.48 7.56 3.80
N GLU A 86 9.70 7.75 3.30
CA GLU A 86 9.94 7.99 1.86
C GLU A 86 9.38 6.85 0.99
N ILE A 87 9.65 5.60 1.35
CA ILE A 87 9.16 4.43 0.61
C ILE A 87 7.63 4.31 0.73
N GLN A 88 7.05 4.65 1.89
CA GLN A 88 5.60 4.66 2.07
C GLN A 88 4.93 5.71 1.19
N ASP A 89 5.44 6.94 1.15
CA ASP A 89 4.89 8.02 0.34
C ASP A 89 4.92 7.67 -1.15
N GLU A 90 6.01 7.05 -1.61
CA GLU A 90 6.12 6.56 -2.99
C GLU A 90 5.14 5.43 -3.28
N LEU A 91 4.98 4.47 -2.37
CA LEU A 91 3.98 3.41 -2.53
C LEU A 91 2.56 3.98 -2.59
N THR A 92 2.22 4.95 -1.73
CA THR A 92 0.92 5.61 -1.75
C THR A 92 0.68 6.33 -3.09
N LYS A 93 1.68 7.04 -3.64
CA LYS A 93 1.56 7.66 -4.97
C LYS A 93 1.31 6.63 -6.07
N LEU A 94 2.01 5.50 -6.04
CA LEU A 94 1.83 4.41 -7.01
C LEU A 94 0.46 3.74 -6.87
N GLU A 95 -0.01 3.54 -5.64
CA GLU A 95 -1.36 3.03 -5.36
C GLU A 95 -2.45 3.97 -5.88
N PHE A 96 -2.27 5.28 -5.70
CA PHE A 96 -3.15 6.29 -6.30
C PHE A 96 -3.14 6.23 -7.83
N ALA A 97 -1.96 6.06 -8.46
CA ALA A 97 -1.88 5.92 -9.91
C ALA A 97 -2.61 4.67 -10.42
N VAL A 98 -2.53 3.55 -9.69
CA VAL A 98 -3.30 2.33 -10.00
C VAL A 98 -4.79 2.54 -9.78
N TYR A 99 -5.17 3.24 -8.72
CA TYR A 99 -6.57 3.58 -8.43
C TYR A 99 -7.19 4.47 -9.51
N ASN A 100 -6.47 5.51 -9.94
CA ASN A 100 -6.88 6.39 -11.05
C ASN A 100 -7.03 5.60 -12.36
N MET A 101 -6.11 4.67 -12.64
CA MET A 101 -6.22 3.76 -13.78
C MET A 101 -7.44 2.82 -13.67
N LYS A 102 -7.84 2.42 -12.46
CA LYS A 102 -9.04 1.60 -12.21
C LYS A 102 -10.35 2.36 -12.36
N LEU A 103 -10.36 3.64 -12.03
CA LEU A 103 -11.56 4.46 -12.15
C LEU A 103 -11.71 5.08 -13.55
N GLY A 104 -10.68 5.04 -14.39
CA GLY A 104 -10.67 5.76 -15.67
C GLY A 104 -10.69 7.28 -15.48
N THR A 105 -10.21 7.76 -14.33
CA THR A 105 -10.21 9.17 -13.95
C THR A 105 -8.78 9.62 -13.71
N ASP A 106 -8.29 10.57 -14.50
CA ASP A 106 -7.16 11.43 -14.13
C ASP A 106 -7.65 12.39 -13.05
N VAL A 107 -7.70 11.92 -11.80
CA VAL A 107 -7.85 12.82 -10.65
C VAL A 107 -6.45 13.33 -10.32
N GLU A 108 -6.16 14.56 -10.78
CA GLU A 108 -5.01 15.38 -10.37
C GLU A 108 -5.08 15.78 -8.89
#